data_AF-A0A674JG05-F1
#
_entry.id   AF-A0A674JG05-F1
#
_cell.length_a   1.000
_cell.length_b   1.000
_cell.length_c   1.000
_cell.angle_alpha   90.00
_cell.angle_beta   90.00
_cell.angle_gamma   90.00
#
_symmetry.space_group_name_H-M   'P 1'
#
loop_
_entity.id
_entity.type
_entity.pdbx_description
1 polymer ?
#
loop_
_entity_poly.entity_id
_entity_poly.type
_entity_poly.pdbx_seq_one_letter_code
_entity_poly.pdbx_strand_id
1 'polypeptide(L)'
;MTAITSARGNTEVVNVRRTEAHDVSGIISLISYFTEKTFGRINVIYLLEKANLAVTLSKKNEVIAHAAFLDYPNWNIVDQADWESFLHENYSDKKCTPLNTLFMHLFVANDEYAVGCAQEIIRTVFNAVPEVHFILLFVPSHVDLGKSLGTFFEQMMSVPGSTIDVDFTLFVCHRHQHCPQLYIRKARVEDHDDLMPIFMHQNEILRETYGEYFLAELIDAQDEKNHAVVCEDDGTAVGFMSVCSEVNIQLLHDCFDLGPFHGLCKPHPDDILKLPQEPSIETGIRVMNESSICPELMDTKTEDVLPQTLDIATSHSTTESKEGVNIVSNAELPIDDAIGTDLKAAGTPTLETDERDSFHPVYRGAVTAFCIQYSVSNFCIITVPHLVPEFLLIQNFVRVNPSSNSTLDHELYVFHRAGLLKSFKVRAATTSDTPAVEMLIKTLDLNESILDDLKVFTQARRDPDGTPVQAFVAEVLDQIVGISVIKNEMDMEYIRSHYNLEDFIYFNHHQQEEHGHLYHFALNPIFHHYTKYFLKEILRLAYKSCLYYPIYPQSVDGEVKEKVGSDFIKYHRS
;
A
#
# COMPACT_ATOMS: atom_id res chain seq x y z
N MET A 1 -2.38 -0.96 -29.07
CA MET A 1 -1.82 -1.44 -30.34
C MET A 1 -0.62 -0.59 -30.68
N THR A 2 0.49 -1.23 -31.07
CA THR A 2 1.78 -0.59 -31.36
C THR A 2 2.30 -1.10 -32.71
N ALA A 3 3.13 -0.33 -33.39
CA ALA A 3 3.80 -0.75 -34.61
C ALA A 3 5.20 -1.30 -34.30
N ILE A 4 5.50 -2.52 -34.74
CA ILE A 4 6.86 -3.10 -34.71
C ILE A 4 7.40 -3.24 -36.13
N THR A 5 8.71 -3.15 -36.30
CA THR A 5 9.36 -3.20 -37.62
C THR A 5 10.32 -4.39 -37.70
N SER A 6 10.26 -5.13 -38.81
CA SER A 6 11.10 -6.29 -39.07
C SER A 6 12.54 -5.90 -39.39
N ALA A 7 13.45 -6.88 -39.33
CA ALA A 7 14.82 -6.75 -39.83
C ALA A 7 14.93 -6.43 -41.34
N ARG A 8 13.81 -6.38 -42.07
CA ARG A 8 13.71 -6.01 -43.49
C ARG A 8 12.97 -4.68 -43.73
N GLY A 9 12.53 -4.00 -42.67
CA GLY A 9 11.75 -2.75 -42.76
C GLY A 9 10.24 -2.94 -42.95
N ASN A 10 9.71 -4.16 -42.82
CA ASN A 10 8.26 -4.39 -42.83
C ASN A 10 7.66 -3.95 -41.49
N THR A 11 6.70 -3.03 -41.49
CA THR A 11 6.00 -2.61 -40.27
C THR A 11 4.70 -3.37 -40.09
N GLU A 12 4.47 -3.91 -38.90
CA GLU A 12 3.29 -4.66 -38.51
C GLU A 12 2.65 -4.11 -37.24
N VAL A 13 1.31 -4.08 -37.19
CA VAL A 13 0.55 -3.58 -36.04
C VAL A 13 0.16 -4.73 -35.13
N VAL A 14 0.54 -4.61 -33.85
CA VAL A 14 0.45 -5.68 -32.85
C VAL A 14 -0.27 -5.19 -31.62
N ASN A 15 -0.93 -6.11 -30.91
CA ASN A 15 -1.54 -5.84 -29.62
C ASN A 15 -0.73 -6.49 -28.50
N VAL A 16 -0.37 -5.69 -27.51
CA VAL A 16 0.36 -6.09 -26.32
C VAL A 16 -0.62 -6.24 -25.17
N ARG A 17 -0.55 -7.35 -24.43
CA ARG A 17 -1.35 -7.59 -23.23
C ARG A 17 -0.63 -8.51 -22.24
N ARG A 18 -1.18 -8.65 -21.04
CA ARG A 18 -0.82 -9.76 -20.14
C ARG A 18 -1.14 -11.09 -20.83
N THR A 19 -0.37 -12.12 -20.50
CA THR A 19 -0.55 -13.47 -21.07
C THR A 19 -1.79 -14.12 -20.50
N GLU A 20 -2.52 -14.87 -21.33
CA GLU A 20 -3.74 -15.60 -20.95
C GLU A 20 -3.58 -17.09 -21.30
N ALA A 21 -4.34 -17.97 -20.64
CA ALA A 21 -4.15 -19.42 -20.73
C ALA A 21 -4.25 -20.01 -22.16
N HIS A 22 -5.01 -19.39 -23.07
CA HIS A 22 -5.06 -19.83 -24.48
C HIS A 22 -3.76 -19.57 -25.25
N ASP A 23 -2.93 -18.61 -24.82
CA ASP A 23 -1.68 -18.24 -25.49
C ASP A 23 -0.65 -19.39 -25.47
N VAL A 24 -0.74 -20.30 -24.48
CA VAL A 24 0.15 -21.46 -24.30
C VAL A 24 0.44 -22.19 -25.61
N SER A 25 -0.60 -22.41 -26.44
CA SER A 25 -0.46 -23.11 -27.72
C SER A 25 0.42 -22.36 -28.73
N GLY A 26 0.29 -21.04 -28.81
CA GLY A 26 1.12 -20.17 -29.65
C GLY A 26 2.50 -19.89 -29.06
N ILE A 27 2.64 -19.86 -27.74
CA ILE A 27 3.94 -19.76 -27.07
C ILE A 27 4.78 -21.00 -27.36
N ILE A 28 4.19 -22.20 -27.23
CA ILE A 28 4.86 -23.48 -27.52
C ILE A 28 5.27 -23.58 -29.00
N SER A 29 4.45 -23.09 -29.95
CA SER A 29 4.81 -23.14 -31.38
C SER A 29 5.97 -22.20 -31.77
N LEU A 30 6.31 -21.22 -30.93
CA LEU A 30 7.47 -20.34 -31.09
C LEU A 30 8.72 -20.82 -30.32
N ILE A 31 8.67 -21.92 -29.58
CA ILE A 31 9.85 -22.50 -28.92
C ILE A 31 10.77 -23.12 -29.98
N SER A 32 12.00 -22.63 -30.04
CA SER A 32 13.03 -23.12 -30.96
C SER A 32 14.14 -23.88 -30.22
N TYR A 33 15.02 -24.54 -30.98
CA TYR A 33 16.26 -25.11 -30.43
C TYR A 33 17.13 -24.06 -29.72
N PHE A 34 17.10 -22.81 -30.20
CA PHE A 34 17.80 -21.69 -29.58
C PHE A 34 17.16 -21.28 -28.24
N THR A 35 15.83 -21.33 -28.15
CA THR A 35 15.08 -21.12 -26.90
C THR A 35 15.44 -22.20 -25.87
N GLU A 36 15.41 -23.49 -26.25
CA GLU A 36 15.85 -24.61 -25.39
C GLU A 36 17.31 -24.48 -24.93
N LYS A 37 18.17 -23.84 -25.73
CA LYS A 37 19.57 -23.60 -25.38
C LYS A 37 19.79 -22.43 -24.42
N THR A 38 18.96 -21.38 -24.51
CA THR A 38 19.09 -20.15 -23.70
C THR A 38 18.42 -20.29 -22.34
N PHE A 39 17.22 -20.90 -22.32
CA PHE A 39 16.34 -20.98 -21.14
C PHE A 39 16.11 -22.41 -20.63
N GLY A 40 16.67 -23.43 -21.30
CA GLY A 40 16.42 -24.82 -20.95
C GLY A 40 15.05 -25.34 -21.40
N ARG A 41 14.64 -26.49 -20.85
CA ARG A 41 13.35 -27.13 -21.17
C ARG A 41 12.29 -26.74 -20.15
N ILE A 42 11.43 -25.80 -20.56
CA ILE A 42 10.42 -25.19 -19.70
C ILE A 42 9.04 -25.79 -19.98
N ASN A 43 8.32 -26.15 -18.92
CA ASN A 43 6.87 -26.36 -18.98
C ASN A 43 6.19 -24.98 -18.98
N VAL A 44 5.72 -24.52 -20.15
CA VAL A 44 5.10 -23.19 -20.32
C VAL A 44 3.93 -22.98 -19.37
N ILE A 45 3.08 -24.00 -19.16
CA ILE A 45 1.89 -23.86 -18.31
C ILE A 45 2.31 -23.60 -16.85
N TYR A 46 3.30 -24.37 -16.36
CA TYR A 46 3.85 -24.18 -15.02
C TYR A 46 4.57 -22.83 -14.87
N LEU A 47 5.29 -22.37 -15.89
CA LEU A 47 5.96 -21.07 -15.84
C LEU A 47 4.95 -19.91 -15.76
N LEU A 48 3.89 -19.93 -16.59
CA LEU A 48 2.86 -18.88 -16.56
C LEU A 48 2.13 -18.82 -15.22
N GLU A 49 1.87 -19.97 -14.59
CA GLU A 49 1.23 -20.08 -13.28
C GLU A 49 2.09 -19.56 -12.11
N LYS A 50 3.41 -19.48 -12.27
CA LYS A 50 4.31 -18.98 -11.23
C LYS A 50 4.79 -17.54 -11.50
N ALA A 51 4.74 -17.09 -12.75
CA ALA A 51 5.33 -15.84 -13.21
C ALA A 51 4.77 -14.59 -12.48
N ASN A 52 5.68 -13.71 -12.05
CA ASN A 52 5.30 -12.41 -11.47
C ASN A 52 4.81 -11.42 -12.52
N LEU A 53 5.22 -11.58 -13.78
CA LEU A 53 4.69 -10.86 -14.93
C LEU A 53 4.89 -11.70 -16.20
N ALA A 54 3.87 -11.75 -17.07
CA ALA A 54 3.93 -12.44 -18.35
C ALA A 54 3.27 -11.59 -19.44
N VAL A 55 4.00 -11.27 -20.51
CA VAL A 55 3.58 -10.35 -21.58
C VAL A 55 3.53 -11.07 -22.92
N THR A 56 2.40 -10.96 -23.63
CA THR A 56 2.19 -11.54 -24.96
C THR A 56 1.95 -10.44 -25.99
N LEU A 57 2.65 -10.54 -27.12
CA LEU A 57 2.38 -9.79 -28.35
C LEU A 57 1.57 -10.66 -29.30
N SER A 58 0.48 -10.11 -29.80
CA SER A 58 -0.44 -10.81 -30.69
C SER A 58 -0.82 -9.98 -31.92
N LYS A 59 -1.05 -10.67 -33.03
CA LYS A 59 -1.46 -10.10 -34.32
C LYS A 59 -2.74 -10.80 -34.76
N LYS A 60 -3.88 -10.12 -34.77
CA LYS A 60 -5.19 -10.72 -35.10
C LYS A 60 -5.49 -12.00 -34.27
N ASN A 61 -5.14 -11.97 -32.98
CA ASN A 61 -5.21 -13.06 -32.00
C ASN A 61 -4.22 -14.23 -32.22
N GLU A 62 -3.34 -14.20 -33.23
CA GLU A 62 -2.18 -15.10 -33.33
C GLU A 62 -1.04 -14.59 -32.42
N VAL A 63 -0.41 -15.47 -31.63
CA VAL A 63 0.76 -15.11 -30.80
C VAL A 63 1.98 -14.96 -31.70
N ILE A 64 2.67 -13.83 -31.62
CA ILE A 64 3.89 -13.56 -32.41
C ILE A 64 5.16 -13.43 -31.56
N ALA A 65 5.02 -13.13 -30.28
CA ALA A 65 6.09 -13.15 -29.29
C ALA A 65 5.52 -13.17 -27.88
N HIS A 66 6.31 -13.64 -26.93
CA HIS A 66 5.95 -13.76 -25.52
C HIS A 66 7.20 -13.72 -24.64
N ALA A 67 7.07 -13.17 -23.44
CA ALA A 67 8.07 -13.30 -22.39
C ALA A 67 7.43 -13.44 -21.00
N ALA A 68 8.10 -14.19 -20.13
CA ALA A 68 7.71 -14.41 -18.74
C ALA A 68 8.86 -14.07 -17.78
N PHE A 69 8.50 -13.45 -16.66
CA PHE A 69 9.41 -12.83 -15.71
C PHE A 69 9.10 -13.26 -14.26
N LEU A 70 10.15 -13.44 -13.46
CA LEU A 70 10.07 -13.92 -12.08
C LEU A 70 11.01 -13.15 -11.14
N ASP A 71 10.74 -13.25 -9.84
CA ASP A 71 11.44 -12.59 -8.73
C ASP A 71 12.73 -13.33 -8.26
N TYR A 72 13.19 -14.33 -9.04
CA TYR A 72 14.43 -15.10 -8.80
C TYR A 72 15.09 -15.56 -10.12
N PRO A 73 16.40 -15.93 -10.12
CA PRO A 73 17.14 -16.32 -11.32
C PRO A 73 16.52 -17.41 -12.20
N ASN A 74 16.75 -17.32 -13.52
CA ASN A 74 16.23 -18.24 -14.53
C ASN A 74 17.00 -19.55 -14.68
N TRP A 75 18.09 -19.72 -13.92
CA TRP A 75 18.83 -20.97 -13.77
C TRP A 75 19.16 -21.16 -12.28
N ASN A 76 19.25 -22.41 -11.83
CA ASN A 76 19.51 -22.77 -10.43
C ASN A 76 21.00 -22.59 -10.05
N ILE A 77 21.48 -21.35 -10.16
CA ILE A 77 22.87 -20.91 -9.88
C ILE A 77 23.02 -20.50 -8.40
N VAL A 78 21.95 -19.96 -7.83
CA VAL A 78 21.86 -19.50 -6.43
C VAL A 78 20.44 -19.76 -5.92
N ASP A 79 20.32 -19.96 -4.60
CA ASP A 79 19.06 -20.06 -3.87
C ASP A 79 18.12 -18.88 -4.17
N GLN A 80 16.81 -19.13 -4.27
CA GLN A 80 15.83 -18.10 -4.62
C GLN A 80 15.68 -17.01 -3.53
N ALA A 81 16.09 -17.29 -2.30
CA ALA A 81 16.14 -16.34 -1.19
C ALA A 81 17.40 -15.46 -1.23
N ASP A 82 18.57 -16.05 -1.49
CA ASP A 82 19.89 -15.42 -1.26
C ASP A 82 20.47 -14.66 -2.47
N TRP A 83 19.76 -14.60 -3.60
CA TRP A 83 20.32 -14.06 -4.85
C TRP A 83 20.81 -12.61 -4.78
N GLU A 84 20.20 -11.74 -3.95
CA GLU A 84 20.64 -10.34 -3.77
C GLU A 84 22.08 -10.29 -3.25
N SER A 85 22.36 -11.01 -2.16
CA SER A 85 23.70 -11.12 -1.55
C SER A 85 24.71 -11.68 -2.55
N PHE A 86 24.35 -12.75 -3.26
CA PHE A 86 25.21 -13.36 -4.28
C PHE A 86 25.57 -12.39 -5.41
N LEU A 87 24.61 -11.59 -5.91
CA LEU A 87 24.92 -10.57 -6.92
C LEU A 87 25.82 -9.46 -6.36
N HIS A 88 25.57 -9.01 -5.13
CA HIS A 88 26.35 -7.95 -4.49
C HIS A 88 27.77 -8.40 -4.14
N GLU A 89 28.03 -9.69 -3.94
CA GLU A 89 29.37 -10.24 -3.73
C GLU A 89 30.13 -10.47 -5.04
N ASN A 90 29.44 -10.94 -6.08
CA ASN A 90 30.09 -11.44 -7.30
C ASN A 90 30.11 -10.45 -8.47
N TYR A 91 29.24 -9.44 -8.50
CA TYR A 91 29.09 -8.51 -9.63
C TYR A 91 29.25 -7.03 -9.25
N SER A 92 29.56 -6.21 -10.25
CA SER A 92 30.00 -4.82 -10.05
C SER A 92 28.90 -3.82 -9.66
N ASP A 93 27.63 -4.10 -9.96
CA ASP A 93 26.51 -3.20 -9.61
C ASP A 93 25.68 -3.74 -8.44
N LYS A 94 25.76 -3.05 -7.30
CA LYS A 94 25.06 -3.37 -6.04
C LYS A 94 23.71 -2.64 -5.89
N LYS A 95 23.15 -2.12 -6.99
CA LYS A 95 21.83 -1.46 -7.01
C LYS A 95 20.65 -2.41 -7.20
N CYS A 96 20.88 -3.66 -7.65
CA CYS A 96 19.83 -4.65 -7.83
C CYS A 96 19.31 -5.13 -6.48
N THR A 97 17.99 -5.04 -6.25
CA THR A 97 17.28 -5.54 -5.08
C THR A 97 15.97 -6.21 -5.51
N PRO A 98 15.33 -7.06 -4.69
CA PRO A 98 14.09 -7.74 -5.08
C PRO A 98 12.92 -6.78 -5.42
N LEU A 99 12.93 -5.55 -4.90
CA LEU A 99 11.96 -4.50 -5.24
C LEU A 99 12.11 -3.99 -6.68
N ASN A 100 13.32 -4.00 -7.24
CA ASN A 100 13.64 -3.27 -8.47
C ASN A 100 14.17 -4.14 -9.62
N THR A 101 14.16 -5.47 -9.45
CA THR A 101 14.78 -6.43 -10.35
C THR A 101 13.80 -7.56 -10.70
N LEU A 102 13.69 -7.89 -11.99
CA LEU A 102 13.04 -9.11 -12.46
C LEU A 102 13.99 -9.92 -13.33
N PHE A 103 13.85 -11.25 -13.32
CA PHE A 103 14.61 -12.15 -14.18
C PHE A 103 13.75 -12.62 -15.34
N MET A 104 14.29 -12.62 -16.56
CA MET A 104 13.63 -13.17 -17.74
C MET A 104 13.79 -14.70 -17.76
N HIS A 105 12.68 -15.44 -17.60
CA HIS A 105 12.70 -16.91 -17.60
C HIS A 105 12.36 -17.52 -18.96
N LEU A 106 11.66 -16.78 -19.82
CA LEU A 106 11.39 -17.21 -21.19
C LEU A 106 11.30 -15.97 -22.09
N PHE A 107 11.86 -16.08 -23.30
CA PHE A 107 11.55 -15.22 -24.43
C PHE A 107 11.40 -16.08 -25.69
N VAL A 108 10.28 -15.89 -26.40
CA VAL A 108 10.05 -16.46 -27.73
C VAL A 108 9.48 -15.39 -28.65
N ALA A 109 9.87 -15.41 -29.93
CA ALA A 109 9.37 -14.48 -30.93
C ALA A 109 9.52 -15.06 -32.34
N ASN A 110 8.70 -14.57 -33.27
CA ASN A 110 8.90 -14.80 -34.69
C ASN A 110 10.20 -14.12 -35.18
N ASP A 111 11.10 -14.89 -35.79
CA ASP A 111 12.43 -14.45 -36.26
C ASP A 111 12.44 -13.16 -37.10
N GLU A 112 11.39 -12.91 -37.91
CA GLU A 112 11.33 -11.69 -38.74
C GLU A 112 11.23 -10.42 -37.88
N TYR A 113 10.55 -10.49 -36.73
CA TYR A 113 10.18 -9.35 -35.89
C TYR A 113 10.86 -9.34 -34.51
N ALA A 114 11.68 -10.35 -34.20
CA ALA A 114 12.15 -10.63 -32.84
C ALA A 114 12.80 -9.44 -32.10
N VAL A 115 13.52 -8.55 -32.80
CA VAL A 115 14.11 -7.33 -32.21
C VAL A 115 13.02 -6.34 -31.77
N GLY A 116 12.05 -6.03 -32.65
CA GLY A 116 10.94 -5.14 -32.33
C GLY A 116 10.00 -5.72 -31.27
N CYS A 117 9.80 -7.03 -31.28
CA CYS A 117 9.07 -7.74 -30.22
C CYS A 117 9.77 -7.61 -28.86
N ALA A 118 11.09 -7.82 -28.79
CA ALA A 118 11.85 -7.66 -27.55
C ALA A 118 11.80 -6.22 -27.02
N GLN A 119 12.00 -5.22 -27.89
CA GLN A 119 11.92 -3.80 -27.53
C GLN A 119 10.57 -3.44 -26.90
N GLU A 120 9.46 -3.86 -27.52
CA GLU A 120 8.11 -3.53 -27.06
C GLU A 120 7.71 -4.30 -25.80
N ILE A 121 8.16 -5.55 -25.64
CA ILE A 121 8.01 -6.32 -24.39
C ILE A 121 8.74 -5.62 -23.25
N ILE A 122 10.02 -5.28 -23.42
CA ILE A 122 10.85 -4.64 -22.39
C ILE A 122 10.25 -3.28 -21.98
N ARG A 123 9.86 -2.46 -22.95
CA ARG A 123 9.17 -1.18 -22.72
C ARG A 123 7.86 -1.37 -21.95
N THR A 124 7.09 -2.41 -22.26
CA THR A 124 5.84 -2.75 -21.56
C THR A 124 6.09 -3.21 -20.14
N VAL A 125 7.11 -4.04 -19.88
CA VAL A 125 7.47 -4.52 -18.53
C VAL A 125 7.82 -3.34 -17.63
N PHE A 126 8.71 -2.44 -18.07
CA PHE A 126 9.08 -1.27 -17.29
C PHE A 126 7.87 -0.32 -17.09
N ASN A 127 7.01 -0.12 -18.09
CA ASN A 127 5.82 0.72 -17.93
C ASN A 127 4.74 0.08 -17.02
N ALA A 128 4.67 -1.25 -16.95
CA ALA A 128 3.71 -1.97 -16.11
C ALA A 128 4.14 -2.11 -14.63
N VAL A 129 5.45 -2.01 -14.34
CA VAL A 129 6.00 -2.05 -12.98
C VAL A 129 7.02 -0.91 -12.81
N PRO A 130 6.60 0.27 -12.29
CA PRO A 130 7.46 1.45 -12.13
C PRO A 130 8.70 1.22 -11.25
N GLU A 131 8.61 0.30 -10.30
CA GLU A 131 9.66 -0.04 -9.32
C GLU A 131 10.83 -0.78 -9.97
N VAL A 132 10.54 -1.54 -11.03
CA VAL A 132 11.55 -2.35 -11.74
C VAL A 132 12.46 -1.44 -12.55
N HIS A 133 13.74 -1.43 -12.17
CA HIS A 133 14.82 -0.67 -12.80
C HIS A 133 15.72 -1.57 -13.66
N PHE A 134 15.76 -2.88 -13.37
CA PHE A 134 16.64 -3.86 -14.00
C PHE A 134 15.85 -5.09 -14.45
N ILE A 135 16.11 -5.55 -15.68
CA ILE A 135 15.76 -6.91 -16.10
C ILE A 135 17.07 -7.69 -16.23
N LEU A 136 17.18 -8.81 -15.52
CA LEU A 136 18.36 -9.69 -15.53
C LEU A 136 18.10 -10.98 -16.30
N LEU A 137 19.16 -11.55 -16.87
CA LEU A 137 19.12 -12.81 -17.59
C LEU A 137 20.46 -13.54 -17.45
N PHE A 138 20.44 -14.75 -16.87
CA PHE A 138 21.57 -15.67 -16.94
C PHE A 138 21.47 -16.53 -18.22
N VAL A 139 22.56 -16.59 -18.99
CA VAL A 139 22.67 -17.42 -20.20
C VAL A 139 23.89 -18.32 -20.07
N PRO A 140 23.83 -19.61 -20.48
CA PRO A 140 25.01 -20.46 -20.49
C PRO A 140 26.14 -19.84 -21.33
N SER A 141 27.36 -19.76 -20.82
CA SER A 141 28.52 -19.04 -21.42
C SER A 141 28.96 -19.52 -22.81
N HIS A 142 28.35 -20.60 -23.32
CA HIS A 142 28.55 -21.14 -24.67
C HIS A 142 27.41 -20.80 -25.66
N VAL A 143 26.47 -19.94 -25.25
CA VAL A 143 25.29 -19.51 -26.03
C VAL A 143 25.33 -17.99 -26.20
N ASP A 144 25.32 -17.53 -27.44
CA ASP A 144 25.10 -16.12 -27.81
C ASP A 144 23.63 -15.76 -27.59
N LEU A 145 23.30 -14.57 -27.05
CA LEU A 145 21.91 -14.08 -26.96
C LEU A 145 21.31 -13.78 -28.33
N GLY A 146 22.14 -13.64 -29.35
CA GLY A 146 21.72 -13.25 -30.69
C GLY A 146 21.19 -11.81 -30.72
N LYS A 147 20.77 -11.38 -31.91
CA LYS A 147 20.45 -9.96 -32.16
C LYS A 147 19.17 -9.46 -31.49
N SER A 148 18.25 -10.35 -31.14
CA SER A 148 16.96 -10.00 -30.52
C SER A 148 17.12 -9.48 -29.09
N LEU A 149 17.83 -10.22 -28.23
CA LEU A 149 18.07 -9.82 -26.85
C LEU A 149 19.40 -9.07 -26.68
N GLY A 150 20.47 -9.47 -27.38
CA GLY A 150 21.79 -8.85 -27.31
C GLY A 150 21.90 -7.41 -27.88
N THR A 151 20.78 -6.82 -28.30
CA THR A 151 20.66 -5.38 -28.62
C THR A 151 20.21 -4.55 -27.42
N PHE A 152 19.62 -5.18 -26.38
CA PHE A 152 19.02 -4.53 -25.22
C PHE A 152 19.58 -5.02 -23.87
N PHE A 153 20.51 -5.98 -23.91
CA PHE A 153 21.12 -6.62 -22.75
C PHE A 153 22.64 -6.49 -22.81
N GLU A 154 23.22 -5.86 -21.80
CA GLU A 154 24.67 -5.70 -21.62
C GLU A 154 25.23 -6.77 -20.69
N GLN A 155 26.47 -7.23 -20.94
CA GLN A 155 27.12 -8.22 -20.08
C GLN A 155 27.56 -7.59 -18.76
N MET A 156 27.16 -8.19 -17.64
CA MET A 156 27.49 -7.68 -16.31
C MET A 156 28.90 -8.08 -15.89
N MET A 157 29.73 -7.10 -15.51
CA MET A 157 31.13 -7.35 -15.13
C MET A 157 31.23 -7.93 -13.71
N SER A 158 31.93 -9.06 -13.60
CA SER A 158 32.25 -9.74 -12.35
C SER A 158 33.35 -9.05 -11.55
N VAL A 159 33.34 -9.26 -10.23
CA VAL A 159 34.33 -8.70 -9.29
C VAL A 159 35.62 -9.54 -9.32
N PRO A 160 36.81 -8.93 -9.38
CA PRO A 160 38.08 -9.67 -9.37
C PRO A 160 38.21 -10.60 -8.14
N GLY A 161 38.25 -11.91 -8.38
CA GLY A 161 38.33 -12.94 -7.35
C GLY A 161 37.01 -13.67 -7.04
N SER A 162 35.90 -13.30 -7.68
CA SER A 162 34.59 -13.98 -7.55
C SER A 162 34.67 -15.45 -7.97
N THR A 163 34.10 -16.36 -7.16
CA THR A 163 33.96 -17.79 -7.51
C THR A 163 32.67 -18.06 -8.28
N ILE A 164 32.42 -17.28 -9.33
CA ILE A 164 31.27 -17.46 -10.23
C ILE A 164 31.41 -18.79 -10.98
N ASP A 165 30.29 -19.49 -11.14
CA ASP A 165 30.20 -20.64 -12.03
C ASP A 165 30.46 -20.21 -13.49
N VAL A 166 31.57 -20.68 -14.05
CA VAL A 166 32.08 -20.27 -15.36
C VAL A 166 31.13 -20.67 -16.50
N ASP A 167 30.25 -21.63 -16.25
CA ASP A 167 29.27 -22.13 -17.23
C ASP A 167 28.13 -21.14 -17.52
N PHE A 168 27.99 -20.05 -16.75
CA PHE A 168 26.97 -19.00 -16.96
C PHE A 168 27.53 -17.57 -17.03
N THR A 169 26.90 -16.76 -17.88
CA THR A 169 27.15 -15.32 -18.00
C THR A 169 25.87 -14.55 -17.68
N LEU A 170 25.99 -13.52 -16.83
CA LEU A 170 24.89 -12.63 -16.45
C LEU A 170 24.81 -11.42 -17.37
N PHE A 171 23.59 -11.10 -17.81
CA PHE A 171 23.26 -9.92 -18.60
C PHE A 171 22.21 -9.06 -17.89
N VAL A 172 22.29 -7.74 -18.13
CA VAL A 172 21.40 -6.72 -17.57
C VAL A 172 20.83 -5.82 -18.66
N CYS A 173 19.54 -5.51 -18.55
CA CYS A 173 18.83 -4.52 -19.34
C CYS A 173 18.34 -3.42 -18.40
N HIS A 174 18.64 -2.15 -18.70
CA HIS A 174 18.37 -1.03 -17.78
C HIS A 174 17.16 -0.18 -18.22
N ARG A 175 16.28 0.13 -17.27
CA ARG A 175 15.07 0.96 -17.50
C ARG A 175 15.32 2.26 -18.28
N HIS A 176 16.42 2.96 -17.95
CA HIS A 176 16.75 4.26 -18.55
C HIS A 176 17.16 4.19 -20.04
N GLN A 177 17.32 2.98 -20.60
CA GLN A 177 17.57 2.74 -22.02
C GLN A 177 16.25 2.60 -22.83
N HIS A 178 15.12 2.46 -22.13
CA HIS A 178 13.80 2.15 -22.71
C HIS A 178 12.67 3.10 -22.30
N CYS A 179 12.81 3.77 -21.15
CA CYS A 179 11.90 4.78 -20.64
C CYS A 179 12.68 6.08 -20.38
N PRO A 180 12.16 7.27 -20.75
CA PRO A 180 12.79 8.53 -20.44
C PRO A 180 12.90 8.73 -18.91
N GLN A 181 14.00 9.34 -18.47
CA GLN A 181 14.15 9.75 -17.07
C GLN A 181 13.56 11.15 -16.90
N LEU A 182 12.31 11.21 -16.45
CA LEU A 182 11.58 12.46 -16.25
C LEU A 182 12.15 13.27 -15.07
N TYR A 183 12.21 14.59 -15.20
CA TYR A 183 12.72 15.51 -14.18
C TYR A 183 11.60 16.40 -13.62
N ILE A 184 11.49 16.48 -12.29
CA ILE A 184 10.50 17.35 -11.62
C ILE A 184 11.13 18.72 -11.33
N ARG A 185 10.45 19.80 -11.73
CA ARG A 185 10.81 21.19 -11.38
C ARG A 185 9.57 22.04 -11.10
N LYS A 186 9.76 23.27 -10.61
CA LYS A 186 8.67 24.26 -10.56
C LYS A 186 8.18 24.60 -11.98
N ALA A 187 6.87 24.80 -12.08
CA ALA A 187 6.23 25.29 -13.29
C ALA A 187 6.58 26.75 -13.55
N ARG A 188 6.60 27.14 -14.83
CA ARG A 188 6.88 28.46 -15.36
C ARG A 188 5.81 28.81 -16.39
N VAL A 189 5.58 30.10 -16.63
CA VAL A 189 4.56 30.56 -17.62
C VAL A 189 4.85 30.03 -19.04
N GLU A 190 6.13 29.80 -19.37
CA GLU A 190 6.56 29.19 -20.64
C GLU A 190 6.14 27.71 -20.80
N ASP A 191 5.85 26.98 -19.72
CA ASP A 191 5.36 25.59 -19.80
C ASP A 191 3.89 25.48 -20.29
N HIS A 192 3.17 26.61 -20.37
CA HIS A 192 1.77 26.66 -20.78
C HIS A 192 1.53 26.01 -22.15
N ASP A 193 2.35 26.34 -23.15
CA ASP A 193 2.13 25.94 -24.53
C ASP A 193 2.41 24.44 -24.77
N ASP A 194 3.31 23.84 -23.98
CA ASP A 194 3.57 22.39 -23.96
C ASP A 194 2.42 21.61 -23.29
N LEU A 195 1.88 22.16 -22.19
CA LEU A 195 0.88 21.49 -21.36
C LEU A 195 -0.55 21.61 -21.90
N MET A 196 -0.90 22.72 -22.57
CA MET A 196 -2.25 22.95 -23.09
C MET A 196 -2.76 21.84 -24.04
N PRO A 197 -1.95 21.28 -24.97
CA PRO A 197 -2.33 20.09 -25.74
C PRO A 197 -2.72 18.88 -24.87
N ILE A 198 -2.07 18.69 -23.71
CA ILE A 198 -2.35 17.58 -22.79
C ILE A 198 -3.72 17.79 -22.13
N PHE A 199 -3.97 18.98 -21.58
CA PHE A 199 -5.27 19.31 -20.97
C PHE A 199 -6.42 19.27 -21.97
N MET A 200 -6.23 19.83 -23.17
CA MET A 200 -7.26 19.83 -24.23
C MET A 200 -7.56 18.44 -24.79
N HIS A 201 -6.64 17.47 -24.67
CA HIS A 201 -6.91 16.08 -25.05
C HIS A 201 -7.59 15.27 -23.93
N GLN A 202 -7.41 15.65 -22.67
CA GLN A 202 -7.86 14.86 -21.52
C GLN A 202 -9.13 15.40 -20.83
N ASN A 203 -9.49 16.68 -21.00
CA ASN A 203 -10.44 17.29 -20.08
C ASN A 203 -11.27 18.46 -20.66
N GLU A 204 -12.42 18.13 -21.27
CA GLU A 204 -13.43 19.14 -21.62
C GLU A 204 -14.01 19.82 -20.36
N ILE A 205 -14.16 19.07 -19.27
CA ILE A 205 -14.78 19.52 -18.00
C ILE A 205 -13.94 20.62 -17.32
N LEU A 206 -12.61 20.48 -17.25
CA LEU A 206 -11.75 21.51 -16.67
C LEU A 206 -11.84 22.84 -17.44
N ARG A 207 -11.92 22.79 -18.78
CA ARG A 207 -12.10 23.99 -19.62
C ARG A 207 -13.47 24.66 -19.38
N GLU A 208 -14.54 23.88 -19.20
CA GLU A 208 -15.85 24.43 -18.87
C GLU A 208 -15.93 24.98 -17.44
N THR A 209 -15.18 24.38 -16.50
CA THR A 209 -15.21 24.77 -15.07
C THR A 209 -14.33 25.98 -14.76
N TYR A 210 -13.16 26.09 -15.39
CA TYR A 210 -12.14 27.11 -15.07
C TYR A 210 -11.76 28.03 -16.25
N GLY A 211 -12.34 27.83 -17.45
CA GLY A 211 -12.05 28.63 -18.63
C GLY A 211 -10.76 28.27 -19.37
N GLU A 212 -10.42 29.00 -20.44
CA GLU A 212 -9.29 28.66 -21.31
C GLU A 212 -7.92 29.13 -20.77
N TYR A 213 -7.88 29.99 -19.74
CA TYR A 213 -6.63 30.56 -19.18
C TYR A 213 -6.23 29.99 -17.82
N PHE A 214 -7.00 29.05 -17.26
CA PHE A 214 -6.84 28.54 -15.88
C PHE A 214 -5.41 28.07 -15.57
N LEU A 215 -4.72 27.47 -16.55
CA LEU A 215 -3.38 26.93 -16.36
C LEU A 215 -2.35 28.05 -16.20
N ALA A 216 -2.48 29.14 -16.95
CA ALA A 216 -1.62 30.31 -16.81
C ALA A 216 -1.87 31.01 -15.47
N GLU A 217 -3.15 31.20 -15.09
CA GLU A 217 -3.51 31.80 -13.79
C GLU A 217 -2.99 30.97 -12.61
N LEU A 218 -3.09 29.64 -12.67
CA LEU A 218 -2.64 28.76 -11.60
C LEU A 218 -1.09 28.65 -11.52
N ILE A 219 -0.39 28.84 -12.65
CA ILE A 219 1.08 28.92 -12.67
C ILE A 219 1.58 30.28 -12.15
N ASP A 220 0.86 31.37 -12.41
CA ASP A 220 1.20 32.73 -11.94
C ASP A 220 0.85 32.92 -10.45
N ALA A 221 -0.24 32.32 -9.97
CA ALA A 221 -0.69 32.33 -8.57
C ALA A 221 0.15 31.46 -7.60
N GLN A 222 1.40 31.15 -7.93
CA GLN A 222 2.31 30.44 -7.04
C GLN A 222 2.82 31.34 -5.91
N ASP A 223 2.59 30.94 -4.67
CA ASP A 223 3.00 31.68 -3.46
C ASP A 223 3.73 30.76 -2.44
N GLU A 224 3.69 31.08 -1.14
CA GLU A 224 4.28 30.26 -0.08
C GLU A 224 3.46 29.00 0.27
N LYS A 225 2.18 28.93 -0.11
CA LYS A 225 1.24 27.82 0.18
C LYS A 225 0.90 26.99 -1.07
N ASN A 226 0.84 27.64 -2.22
CA ASN A 226 0.39 27.12 -3.50
C ASN A 226 1.60 26.96 -4.43
N HIS A 227 1.85 25.76 -4.92
CA HIS A 227 2.97 25.46 -5.81
C HIS A 227 2.52 24.67 -7.02
N ALA A 228 3.00 25.05 -8.20
CA ALA A 228 2.82 24.29 -9.43
C ALA A 228 4.16 23.65 -9.82
N VAL A 229 4.14 22.38 -10.17
CA VAL A 229 5.32 21.63 -10.62
C VAL A 229 5.04 20.94 -11.95
N VAL A 230 6.08 20.86 -12.78
CA VAL A 230 6.04 20.15 -14.06
C VAL A 230 7.00 18.97 -14.05
N CYS A 231 6.65 18.00 -14.90
CA CYS A 231 7.45 16.85 -15.26
C CYS A 231 8.05 17.12 -16.65
N GLU A 232 9.37 17.16 -16.76
CA GLU A 232 10.11 17.52 -17.98
C GLU A 232 10.78 16.31 -18.62
N ASP A 233 10.74 16.22 -19.95
CA ASP A 233 11.52 15.31 -20.79
C ASP A 233 12.21 16.12 -21.91
N ASP A 234 13.54 16.00 -22.03
CA ASP A 234 14.42 16.77 -22.93
C ASP A 234 14.04 18.26 -23.13
N GLY A 235 13.71 18.96 -22.03
CA GLY A 235 13.33 20.38 -22.03
C GLY A 235 11.84 20.69 -22.27
N THR A 236 11.02 19.68 -22.60
CA THR A 236 9.57 19.81 -22.87
C THR A 236 8.74 19.42 -21.63
N ALA A 237 7.70 20.19 -21.28
CA ALA A 237 6.83 19.87 -20.15
C ALA A 237 5.78 18.80 -20.53
N VAL A 238 5.95 17.57 -20.03
CA VAL A 238 5.11 16.40 -20.35
C VAL A 238 4.12 16.01 -19.23
N GLY A 239 4.05 16.79 -18.15
CA GLY A 239 3.08 16.59 -17.08
C GLY A 239 3.06 17.73 -16.07
N PHE A 240 1.95 17.85 -15.33
CA PHE A 240 1.68 18.98 -14.43
C PHE A 240 1.04 18.51 -13.11
N MET A 241 1.34 19.19 -12.02
CA MET A 241 0.68 19.01 -10.73
C MET A 241 0.62 20.34 -9.97
N SER A 242 -0.56 20.66 -9.42
CA SER A 242 -0.75 21.72 -8.43
C SER A 242 -0.84 21.11 -7.04
N VAL A 243 -0.22 21.75 -6.05
CA VAL A 243 -0.35 21.39 -4.63
C VAL A 243 -0.58 22.64 -3.78
N CYS A 244 -1.47 22.51 -2.79
CA CYS A 244 -1.77 23.55 -1.80
C CYS A 244 -1.51 22.99 -0.39
N SER A 245 -0.93 23.82 0.49
CA SER A 245 -0.67 23.47 1.89
C SER A 245 -1.84 23.75 2.85
N GLU A 246 -2.94 24.32 2.38
CA GLU A 246 -4.09 24.68 3.20
C GLU A 246 -5.16 23.57 3.19
N VAL A 247 -5.36 22.94 4.36
CA VAL A 247 -6.25 21.78 4.52
C VAL A 247 -7.15 22.00 5.73
N ASN A 248 -8.45 21.80 5.58
CA ASN A 248 -9.41 21.84 6.68
C ASN A 248 -9.36 20.53 7.48
N ILE A 249 -8.39 20.43 8.40
CA ILE A 249 -8.17 19.21 9.21
C ILE A 249 -9.38 18.89 10.10
N GLN A 250 -10.12 19.88 10.59
CA GLN A 250 -11.32 19.65 11.40
C GLN A 250 -12.38 18.87 10.61
N LEU A 251 -12.70 19.31 9.40
CA LEU A 251 -13.64 18.61 8.51
C LEU A 251 -13.19 17.17 8.20
N LEU A 252 -11.87 16.91 8.14
CA LEU A 252 -11.35 15.56 7.96
C LEU A 252 -11.49 14.69 9.22
N HIS A 253 -11.34 15.24 10.43
CA HIS A 253 -11.67 14.53 11.67
C HIS A 253 -13.16 14.21 11.78
N ASP A 254 -14.02 15.17 11.43
CA ASP A 254 -15.48 15.02 11.52
C ASP A 254 -15.99 13.94 10.54
N CYS A 255 -15.29 13.71 9.42
CA CYS A 255 -15.73 12.82 8.33
C CYS A 255 -14.94 11.50 8.16
N PHE A 256 -13.74 11.33 8.74
CA PHE A 256 -12.90 10.14 8.48
C PHE A 256 -12.18 9.60 9.73
N ASP A 257 -11.94 8.29 9.76
CA ASP A 257 -11.09 7.64 10.75
C ASP A 257 -9.59 7.96 10.50
N LEU A 258 -9.16 9.10 11.02
CA LEU A 258 -7.74 9.49 11.07
C LEU A 258 -6.95 8.77 12.18
N GLY A 259 -7.55 7.79 12.86
CA GLY A 259 -6.96 7.00 13.95
C GLY A 259 -5.57 6.43 13.61
N PRO A 260 -5.44 5.64 12.52
CA PRO A 260 -4.16 5.07 12.08
C PRO A 260 -3.08 6.12 11.72
N PHE A 261 -3.47 7.37 11.47
CA PHE A 261 -2.60 8.47 11.06
C PHE A 261 -2.37 9.51 12.18
N HIS A 262 -2.72 9.16 13.43
CA HIS A 262 -2.62 10.04 14.59
C HIS A 262 -3.30 11.40 14.39
N GLY A 263 -4.48 11.40 13.76
CA GLY A 263 -5.22 12.64 13.48
C GLY A 263 -4.53 13.57 12.48
N LEU A 264 -3.59 13.06 11.66
CA LEU A 264 -2.65 13.85 10.85
C LEU A 264 -1.78 14.82 11.67
N CYS A 265 -1.78 14.68 12.99
CA CYS A 265 -1.05 15.51 13.95
C CYS A 265 0.26 14.84 14.37
N LYS A 266 1.09 15.56 15.13
CA LYS A 266 2.26 14.96 15.80
C LYS A 266 1.81 14.31 17.11
N PRO A 267 2.20 13.05 17.38
CA PRO A 267 1.80 12.37 18.62
C PRO A 267 2.19 13.15 19.88
N HIS A 268 1.24 13.32 20.79
CA HIS A 268 1.41 13.90 22.12
C HIS A 268 1.39 12.80 23.19
N PRO A 269 2.13 12.93 24.31
CA PRO A 269 2.03 11.98 25.43
C PRO A 269 0.62 11.86 26.05
N ASP A 270 -0.27 12.81 25.78
CA ASP A 270 -1.66 12.83 26.27
C ASP A 270 -2.70 12.44 25.19
N ASP A 271 -2.28 11.92 24.02
CA ASP A 271 -3.22 11.46 22.98
C ASP A 271 -3.99 10.22 23.45
N ILE A 272 -5.33 10.30 23.43
CA ILE A 272 -6.19 9.21 23.91
C ILE A 272 -6.50 8.27 22.74
N LEU A 273 -5.73 7.18 22.63
CA LEU A 273 -5.80 6.20 21.54
C LEU A 273 -6.67 4.96 21.82
N LYS A 274 -7.15 4.77 23.05
CA LYS A 274 -8.06 3.66 23.42
C LYS A 274 -9.22 4.18 24.27
N LEU A 275 -10.37 3.50 24.14
CA LEU A 275 -11.50 3.63 25.06
C LEU A 275 -11.02 3.53 26.52
N PRO A 276 -11.50 4.38 27.43
CA PRO A 276 -11.49 4.07 28.85
C PRO A 276 -12.21 2.73 29.03
N GLN A 277 -11.58 1.78 29.73
CA GLN A 277 -12.29 0.55 30.11
C GLN A 277 -13.46 0.93 31.03
N GLU A 278 -14.68 0.54 30.65
CA GLU A 278 -15.83 0.70 31.54
C GLU A 278 -15.54 -0.04 32.86
N PRO A 279 -15.87 0.55 34.03
CA PRO A 279 -15.65 -0.08 35.31
C PRO A 279 -16.56 -1.32 35.42
N SER A 280 -15.98 -2.49 35.21
CA SER A 280 -16.69 -3.78 35.20
C SER A 280 -17.50 -3.96 36.49
N ILE A 281 -18.82 -4.05 36.37
CA ILE A 281 -19.74 -4.18 37.50
C ILE A 281 -19.45 -5.48 38.26
N GLU A 282 -18.95 -5.36 39.49
CA GLU A 282 -18.64 -6.50 40.37
C GLU A 282 -19.90 -7.31 40.71
N THR A 283 -20.17 -8.34 39.92
CA THR A 283 -21.16 -9.36 40.23
C THR A 283 -20.55 -10.41 41.14
N GLY A 284 -20.40 -10.04 42.42
CA GLY A 284 -19.58 -10.74 43.39
C GLY A 284 -19.97 -12.21 43.63
N ILE A 285 -19.00 -13.11 43.46
CA ILE A 285 -19.04 -14.49 43.96
C ILE A 285 -18.05 -14.61 45.12
N ARG A 286 -18.53 -15.08 46.28
CA ARG A 286 -17.70 -15.31 47.47
C ARG A 286 -16.68 -16.43 47.23
N VAL A 287 -15.42 -16.14 47.51
CA VAL A 287 -14.46 -17.15 47.99
C VAL A 287 -13.95 -16.70 49.35
N MET A 288 -14.32 -17.43 50.41
CA MET A 288 -13.59 -17.34 51.67
C MET A 288 -12.39 -18.29 51.62
N ASN A 289 -11.24 -17.84 52.10
CA ASN A 289 -10.58 -18.56 53.19
C ASN A 289 -9.60 -17.67 53.96
N GLU A 290 -9.41 -18.06 55.21
CA GLU A 290 -8.50 -17.46 56.20
C GLU A 290 -7.04 -17.87 55.86
N SER A 291 -5.96 -17.30 56.40
CA SER A 291 -5.77 -16.38 57.54
C SER A 291 -4.37 -15.74 57.47
N SER A 292 -4.17 -14.57 58.11
CA SER A 292 -2.95 -14.25 58.90
C SER A 292 -3.09 -12.87 59.57
N ILE A 293 -2.35 -12.65 60.67
CA ILE A 293 -2.49 -11.50 61.57
C ILE A 293 -1.14 -10.80 61.72
N CYS A 294 -1.08 -9.46 61.59
CA CYS A 294 -0.36 -8.53 62.50
C CYS A 294 -0.59 -7.05 62.10
N PRO A 295 -0.41 -6.08 63.03
CA PRO A 295 -1.07 -4.77 62.94
C PRO A 295 -0.16 -3.56 62.58
N GLU A 296 -0.81 -2.42 62.33
CA GLU A 296 -0.21 -1.08 62.20
C GLU A 296 0.45 -0.58 63.49
N LEU A 297 1.38 0.39 63.38
CA LEU A 297 1.74 1.30 64.47
C LEU A 297 2.28 2.68 63.98
N MET A 298 1.46 3.71 64.16
CA MET A 298 1.75 5.12 64.54
C MET A 298 3.02 5.86 64.05
N ASP A 299 2.78 6.90 63.23
CA ASP A 299 2.93 8.34 63.56
C ASP A 299 4.18 8.88 64.31
N THR A 300 4.81 9.96 63.80
CA THR A 300 5.06 11.23 64.55
C THR A 300 5.81 12.34 63.77
N LYS A 301 5.29 13.60 63.85
CA LYS A 301 6.01 14.91 63.94
C LYS A 301 6.79 15.47 62.71
N THR A 302 7.04 16.78 62.50
CA THR A 302 6.57 18.08 63.09
C THR A 302 6.94 19.28 62.17
N GLU A 303 6.13 20.36 62.20
CA GLU A 303 6.47 21.80 61.95
C GLU A 303 7.00 22.19 60.54
N ASP A 304 6.63 23.33 59.91
CA ASP A 304 6.72 24.72 60.40
C ASP A 304 5.78 25.76 59.68
N VAL A 305 5.40 26.82 60.42
CA VAL A 305 5.13 28.25 60.04
C VAL A 305 4.08 28.69 58.96
N LEU A 306 3.29 29.72 59.32
CA LEU A 306 2.38 30.62 58.53
C LEU A 306 2.76 32.11 58.82
N PRO A 307 2.11 33.22 58.35
CA PRO A 307 0.93 33.42 57.46
C PRO A 307 1.11 34.57 56.39
N GLN A 308 -0.02 35.11 55.85
CA GLN A 308 -0.31 36.50 55.35
C GLN A 308 -0.62 36.69 53.83
N THR A 309 -1.50 37.59 53.33
CA THR A 309 -2.87 38.11 53.72
C THR A 309 -3.51 38.89 52.51
N LEU A 310 -4.81 39.31 52.59
CA LEU A 310 -5.55 40.29 51.74
C LEU A 310 -5.91 39.90 50.26
N ASP A 311 -6.95 40.44 49.56
CA ASP A 311 -8.29 40.95 49.96
C ASP A 311 -9.25 41.28 48.77
N ILE A 312 -10.56 40.96 48.93
CA ILE A 312 -11.80 41.78 48.66
C ILE A 312 -12.37 42.11 47.23
N ALA A 313 -13.74 42.19 47.19
CA ALA A 313 -14.72 42.84 46.26
C ALA A 313 -15.26 42.08 45.01
N THR A 314 -16.57 41.74 44.83
CA THR A 314 -17.90 42.44 44.69
C THR A 314 -18.20 43.07 43.30
N SER A 315 -19.44 43.19 42.78
CA SER A 315 -20.83 43.15 43.33
C SER A 315 -21.94 42.69 42.31
N HIS A 316 -23.19 42.51 42.78
CA HIS A 316 -24.39 42.05 42.03
C HIS A 316 -25.44 43.14 41.66
N SER A 317 -26.32 42.80 40.69
CA SER A 317 -27.79 43.09 40.56
C SER A 317 -28.29 44.56 40.47
N THR A 318 -29.56 44.88 40.16
CA THR A 318 -30.79 44.07 39.91
C THR A 318 -31.47 44.47 38.56
N THR A 319 -32.78 44.66 38.27
CA THR A 319 -34.09 44.80 39.00
C THR A 319 -35.25 44.46 38.02
N GLU A 320 -36.50 44.31 38.48
CA GLU A 320 -37.67 43.88 37.67
C GLU A 320 -38.76 44.96 37.39
N SER A 321 -39.66 44.69 36.43
CA SER A 321 -40.94 45.39 36.17
C SER A 321 -41.98 44.44 35.52
N LYS A 322 -43.29 44.58 35.79
CA LYS A 322 -44.36 43.56 35.51
C LYS A 322 -45.74 44.18 35.14
N GLU A 323 -46.65 43.31 34.64
CA GLU A 323 -48.12 43.49 34.40
C GLU A 323 -48.58 44.39 33.21
N GLY A 324 -49.69 44.11 32.49
CA GLY A 324 -50.56 42.92 32.46
C GLY A 324 -51.92 43.08 31.73
N VAL A 325 -52.70 41.98 31.64
CA VAL A 325 -54.17 41.85 31.35
C VAL A 325 -54.67 41.66 29.89
N ASN A 326 -55.66 40.75 29.75
CA ASN A 326 -56.27 40.16 28.54
C ASN A 326 -57.43 40.97 27.90
N ILE A 327 -57.89 40.55 26.71
CA ILE A 327 -59.31 40.20 26.39
C ILE A 327 -59.40 39.41 25.06
N VAL A 328 -60.53 38.71 24.81
CA VAL A 328 -60.72 37.63 23.80
C VAL A 328 -61.83 37.96 22.79
N SER A 329 -61.68 37.59 21.50
CA SER A 329 -62.74 36.97 20.66
C SER A 329 -62.32 36.52 19.24
N ASN A 330 -62.94 35.43 18.80
CA ASN A 330 -62.96 34.73 17.49
C ASN A 330 -63.05 35.67 16.25
N ALA A 331 -62.67 35.31 15.01
CA ALA A 331 -62.94 34.06 14.29
C ALA A 331 -62.24 33.96 12.90
N GLU A 332 -62.04 32.71 12.45
CA GLU A 332 -61.89 32.23 11.05
C GLU A 332 -60.68 32.65 10.17
N LEU A 333 -60.41 31.79 9.18
CA LEU A 333 -59.20 31.60 8.35
C LEU A 333 -59.63 31.40 6.87
N PRO A 334 -58.74 31.21 5.85
CA PRO A 334 -57.29 31.51 5.74
C PRO A 334 -56.90 32.22 4.40
N ILE A 335 -55.59 32.34 4.14
CA ILE A 335 -54.82 32.03 2.89
C ILE A 335 -53.81 33.14 2.48
N ASP A 336 -52.61 32.65 2.11
CA ASP A 336 -51.44 33.31 1.51
C ASP A 336 -50.76 34.48 2.25
N ASP A 337 -49.63 34.15 2.88
CA ASP A 337 -48.58 35.07 3.34
C ASP A 337 -47.30 34.86 2.51
N ALA A 338 -46.44 35.88 2.43
CA ALA A 338 -45.25 35.86 1.58
C ALA A 338 -44.01 36.52 2.23
N ILE A 339 -42.83 35.94 1.92
CA ILE A 339 -41.49 36.56 2.02
C ILE A 339 -40.97 36.90 3.44
N GLY A 340 -39.98 36.12 3.90
CA GLY A 340 -38.63 36.69 4.07
C GLY A 340 -38.06 36.93 5.48
N THR A 341 -36.85 36.36 5.69
CA THR A 341 -35.73 36.82 6.54
C THR A 341 -35.81 36.83 8.08
N ASP A 342 -34.78 36.21 8.66
CA ASP A 342 -34.09 36.45 9.94
C ASP A 342 -34.87 36.66 11.27
N LEU A 343 -34.55 35.80 12.25
CA LEU A 343 -33.86 36.21 13.48
C LEU A 343 -33.28 35.03 14.28
N LYS A 344 -32.30 35.30 15.15
CA LYS A 344 -31.68 34.33 16.07
C LYS A 344 -32.44 34.28 17.41
N ALA A 345 -32.60 33.10 18.02
CA ALA A 345 -32.05 32.79 19.37
C ALA A 345 -32.46 31.40 19.92
N ALA A 346 -31.60 30.87 20.79
CA ALA A 346 -31.60 29.60 21.51
C ALA A 346 -32.93 29.08 22.12
N GLY A 347 -33.04 27.75 22.24
CA GLY A 347 -34.18 27.08 22.89
C GLY A 347 -34.10 25.55 23.04
N THR A 348 -32.97 25.00 23.53
CA THR A 348 -32.87 23.59 24.00
C THR A 348 -33.59 23.40 25.35
N PRO A 349 -34.07 22.19 25.75
CA PRO A 349 -33.22 20.99 25.87
C PRO A 349 -33.81 19.63 25.44
N THR A 350 -32.91 18.64 25.36
CA THR A 350 -33.11 17.19 25.55
C THR A 350 -34.27 16.50 24.82
N LEU A 351 -33.90 15.74 23.79
CA LEU A 351 -34.37 14.36 23.66
C LEU A 351 -33.12 13.49 23.44
N GLU A 352 -32.60 12.94 24.54
CA GLU A 352 -31.42 12.07 24.52
C GLU A 352 -31.84 10.71 23.94
N THR A 353 -31.59 10.51 22.65
CA THR A 353 -31.45 9.16 22.08
C THR A 353 -30.07 8.64 22.42
N ASP A 354 -30.03 7.40 22.90
CA ASP A 354 -28.87 6.71 23.46
C ASP A 354 -27.85 6.33 22.36
N GLU A 355 -27.23 7.34 21.75
CA GLU A 355 -26.05 7.16 20.92
C GLU A 355 -24.90 6.71 21.84
N ARG A 356 -24.53 5.42 21.73
CA ARG A 356 -23.27 4.94 22.30
C ARG A 356 -22.14 5.75 21.68
N ASP A 357 -21.54 6.64 22.46
CA ASP A 357 -20.42 7.49 22.04
C ASP A 357 -19.37 6.64 21.29
N SER A 358 -19.36 6.79 19.97
CA SER A 358 -18.42 6.07 19.13
C SER A 358 -17.05 6.65 19.39
N PHE A 359 -16.10 5.81 19.80
CA PHE A 359 -14.83 6.30 20.31
C PHE A 359 -14.03 7.02 19.23
N HIS A 360 -14.06 8.36 19.29
CA HIS A 360 -13.21 9.24 18.51
C HIS A 360 -11.92 9.50 19.28
N PRO A 361 -10.74 9.04 18.80
CA PRO A 361 -9.48 9.24 19.51
C PRO A 361 -9.17 10.73 19.71
N VAL A 362 -8.90 11.13 20.96
CA VAL A 362 -8.72 12.55 21.30
C VAL A 362 -7.25 12.93 21.14
N TYR A 363 -6.93 13.50 19.98
CA TYR A 363 -5.61 14.06 19.68
C TYR A 363 -5.42 15.41 20.39
N ARG A 364 -4.36 15.48 21.19
CA ARG A 364 -3.90 16.68 21.92
C ARG A 364 -2.60 17.23 21.36
N GLY A 365 -2.00 16.55 20.38
CA GLY A 365 -0.95 17.10 19.54
C GLY A 365 -1.36 18.46 18.96
N ALA A 366 -0.44 19.43 18.96
CA ALA A 366 -0.72 20.74 18.38
C ALA A 366 -1.10 20.59 16.90
N VAL A 367 -2.25 21.18 16.50
CA VAL A 367 -2.75 21.20 15.11
C VAL A 367 -1.82 22.05 14.25
N THR A 368 -0.68 21.44 13.94
CA THR A 368 0.43 22.00 13.21
C THR A 368 0.58 21.17 11.94
N ALA A 369 -0.30 21.48 10.99
CA ALA A 369 0.09 21.41 9.59
C ALA A 369 1.35 22.28 9.45
N PHE A 370 2.51 21.65 9.50
CA PHE A 370 3.79 22.31 9.26
C PHE A 370 3.83 22.68 7.78
N CYS A 371 3.39 23.91 7.47
CA CYS A 371 3.51 24.51 6.15
C CYS A 371 4.89 24.23 5.56
N ILE A 372 4.98 23.96 4.25
CA ILE A 372 6.23 23.56 3.61
C ILE A 372 7.12 24.78 3.38
N GLN A 373 7.73 25.27 4.47
CA GLN A 373 9.18 25.39 4.44
C GLN A 373 9.79 23.99 4.23
N TYR A 374 11.00 23.89 3.72
CA TYR A 374 11.61 22.58 3.45
C TYR A 374 11.75 21.80 4.78
N SER A 375 10.97 20.71 4.91
CA SER A 375 10.48 20.12 6.19
C SER A 375 9.48 21.02 6.94
N VAL A 376 8.33 20.56 7.41
CA VAL A 376 8.21 19.46 8.41
C VAL A 376 6.89 18.65 8.33
N SER A 377 5.88 19.03 7.52
CA SER A 377 4.73 18.14 7.27
C SER A 377 5.14 16.97 6.40
N ASN A 378 4.88 15.76 6.88
CA ASN A 378 5.24 14.54 6.16
C ASN A 378 4.05 13.86 5.46
N PHE A 379 2.84 14.45 5.46
CA PHE A 379 1.68 13.86 4.77
C PHE A 379 1.30 14.65 3.51
N CYS A 380 0.95 13.91 2.46
CA CYS A 380 0.23 14.38 1.28
C CYS A 380 -1.18 13.79 1.34
N ILE A 381 -2.18 14.58 0.94
CA ILE A 381 -3.60 14.26 1.08
C ILE A 381 -4.29 14.56 -0.25
N ILE A 382 -5.13 13.64 -0.72
CA ILE A 382 -5.97 13.81 -1.90
C ILE A 382 -7.40 13.42 -1.52
N THR A 383 -8.39 14.21 -1.93
CA THR A 383 -9.81 13.82 -1.90
C THR A 383 -10.29 13.57 -3.32
N VAL A 384 -11.08 12.51 -3.52
CA VAL A 384 -11.55 12.07 -4.85
C VAL A 384 -13.04 11.72 -4.79
N PRO A 385 -13.90 12.24 -5.69
CA PRO A 385 -15.32 11.85 -5.73
C PRO A 385 -15.50 10.35 -6.01
N HIS A 386 -16.46 9.69 -5.34
CA HIS A 386 -16.68 8.23 -5.45
C HIS A 386 -16.89 7.68 -6.88
N LEU A 387 -17.19 8.54 -7.86
CA LEU A 387 -17.42 8.16 -9.26
C LEU A 387 -16.15 8.17 -10.13
N VAL A 388 -15.01 8.66 -9.61
CA VAL A 388 -13.74 8.72 -10.34
C VAL A 388 -12.97 7.41 -10.12
N PRO A 389 -12.54 6.70 -11.17
CA PRO A 389 -11.78 5.46 -11.04
C PRO A 389 -10.36 5.72 -10.52
N GLU A 390 -9.79 4.75 -9.79
CA GLU A 390 -8.41 4.83 -9.31
C GLU A 390 -7.40 5.01 -10.45
N PHE A 391 -6.48 5.95 -10.27
CA PHE A 391 -5.39 6.26 -11.20
C PHE A 391 -4.03 5.97 -10.55
N LEU A 392 -2.99 5.77 -11.37
CA LEU A 392 -1.68 5.25 -10.94
C LEU A 392 -1.03 5.96 -9.74
N LEU A 393 -1.23 7.28 -9.59
CA LEU A 393 -0.74 8.01 -8.43
C LEU A 393 -1.43 7.57 -7.13
N ILE A 394 -2.76 7.41 -7.15
CA ILE A 394 -3.55 7.15 -5.94
C ILE A 394 -3.41 5.72 -5.42
N GLN A 395 -2.99 4.79 -6.27
CA GLN A 395 -2.65 3.40 -5.89
C GLN A 395 -1.45 3.31 -4.93
N ASN A 396 -0.72 4.41 -4.72
CA ASN A 396 0.35 4.54 -3.70
C ASN A 396 -0.15 5.14 -2.37
N PHE A 397 -1.36 5.69 -2.33
CA PHE A 397 -1.94 6.31 -1.14
C PHE A 397 -2.77 5.27 -0.37
N VAL A 398 -2.96 5.51 0.93
CA VAL A 398 -3.85 4.71 1.77
C VAL A 398 -5.22 5.37 1.77
N ARG A 399 -6.24 4.64 1.32
CA ARG A 399 -7.65 5.03 1.45
C ARG A 399 -8.04 5.03 2.93
N VAL A 400 -8.57 6.13 3.41
CA VAL A 400 -9.04 6.28 4.79
C VAL A 400 -10.52 5.91 4.85
N ASN A 401 -10.93 5.20 5.91
CA ASN A 401 -12.33 4.86 6.10
C ASN A 401 -13.14 6.13 6.46
N PRO A 402 -14.30 6.38 5.81
CA PRO A 402 -15.21 7.42 6.26
C PRO A 402 -15.84 7.04 7.61
N SER A 403 -16.02 8.04 8.46
CA SER A 403 -16.80 7.92 9.70
C SER A 403 -18.27 7.64 9.35
N SER A 404 -19.02 7.00 10.26
CA SER A 404 -20.46 6.75 10.11
C SER A 404 -21.28 8.02 9.84
N ASN A 405 -20.75 9.17 10.31
CA ASN A 405 -21.39 10.47 10.26
C ASN A 405 -20.78 11.37 9.16
N SER A 406 -20.02 10.81 8.21
CA SER A 406 -19.37 11.58 7.13
C SER A 406 -20.39 12.42 6.35
N THR A 407 -20.04 13.69 6.14
CA THR A 407 -20.83 14.64 5.34
C THR A 407 -20.26 14.86 3.93
N LEU A 408 -19.17 14.16 3.59
CA LEU A 408 -18.47 14.27 2.31
C LEU A 408 -18.78 13.08 1.39
N ASP A 409 -19.07 13.38 0.12
CA ASP A 409 -19.22 12.44 -1.01
C ASP A 409 -17.90 12.16 -1.75
N HIS A 410 -16.79 12.40 -1.05
CA HIS A 410 -15.42 12.19 -1.50
C HIS A 410 -14.72 11.14 -0.63
N GLU A 411 -13.86 10.35 -1.25
CA GLU A 411 -12.94 9.45 -0.57
C GLU A 411 -11.65 10.20 -0.19
N LEU A 412 -11.14 9.95 1.01
CA LEU A 412 -9.90 10.51 1.50
C LEU A 412 -8.75 9.52 1.28
N TYR A 413 -7.66 10.00 0.67
CA TYR A 413 -6.44 9.25 0.43
C TYR A 413 -5.25 9.97 1.07
N VAL A 414 -4.47 9.25 1.88
CA VAL A 414 -3.33 9.79 2.64
C VAL A 414 -2.05 9.05 2.27
N PHE A 415 -0.97 9.79 2.02
CA PHE A 415 0.37 9.24 1.77
C PHE A 415 1.40 9.94 2.65
N HIS A 416 2.28 9.16 3.28
CA HIS A 416 3.35 9.70 4.12
C HIS A 416 4.70 9.71 3.38
N ARG A 417 5.46 10.79 3.52
CA ARG A 417 6.76 11.05 2.87
C ARG A 417 7.77 9.92 3.07
N ALA A 418 7.75 9.23 4.22
CA ALA A 418 8.63 8.09 4.44
C ALA A 418 8.29 6.87 3.55
N GLY A 419 7.08 6.80 2.98
CA GLY A 419 6.73 5.83 1.94
C GLY A 419 7.54 5.96 0.64
N LEU A 420 8.19 7.11 0.41
CA LEU A 420 9.14 7.32 -0.69
C LEU A 420 10.51 6.65 -0.43
N LEU A 421 10.76 6.09 0.77
CA LEU A 421 12.01 5.41 1.09
C LEU A 421 12.09 4.08 0.33
N LYS A 422 12.91 4.04 -0.72
CA LYS A 422 13.22 2.83 -1.51
C LYS A 422 14.10 1.81 -0.77
N SER A 423 14.24 1.93 0.56
CA SER A 423 15.01 1.05 1.45
C SER A 423 14.15 0.05 2.20
N PHE A 424 12.93 -0.22 1.73
CA PHE A 424 12.04 -1.25 2.27
C PHE A 424 12.58 -2.65 1.93
N LYS A 425 13.10 -3.34 2.95
CA LYS A 425 13.63 -4.70 2.86
C LYS A 425 12.71 -5.69 3.57
N VAL A 426 12.74 -6.93 3.13
CA VAL A 426 12.00 -8.05 3.75
C VAL A 426 13.00 -9.15 4.06
N ARG A 427 12.92 -9.74 5.26
CA ARG A 427 13.79 -10.83 5.69
C ARG A 427 13.09 -11.74 6.70
N ALA A 428 13.65 -12.93 6.91
CA ALA A 428 13.23 -13.77 8.02
C ALA A 428 13.46 -13.05 9.37
N ALA A 429 12.56 -13.28 10.33
CA ALA A 429 12.65 -12.70 11.66
C ALA A 429 13.77 -13.36 12.49
N THR A 430 14.30 -12.61 13.45
CA THR A 430 15.39 -13.00 14.35
C THR A 430 15.02 -12.70 15.81
N THR A 431 15.72 -13.32 16.76
CA THR A 431 15.55 -13.05 18.19
C THR A 431 15.86 -11.60 18.59
N SER A 432 16.63 -10.88 17.78
CA SER A 432 16.92 -9.45 17.94
C SER A 432 15.75 -8.53 17.56
N ASP A 433 14.80 -9.00 16.74
CA ASP A 433 13.70 -8.16 16.24
C ASP A 433 12.55 -8.01 17.24
N THR A 434 12.43 -8.92 18.21
CA THR A 434 11.29 -9.01 19.14
C THR A 434 10.95 -7.68 19.84
N PRO A 435 11.90 -6.88 20.37
CA PRO A 435 11.56 -5.60 21.02
C PRO A 435 11.05 -4.54 20.05
N ALA A 436 11.52 -4.57 18.78
CA ALA A 436 11.05 -3.65 17.75
C ALA A 436 9.66 -4.05 17.23
N VAL A 437 9.39 -5.36 17.11
CA VAL A 437 8.06 -5.90 16.84
C VAL A 437 7.09 -5.53 17.95
N GLU A 438 7.45 -5.73 19.23
CA GLU A 438 6.63 -5.38 20.39
C GLU A 438 6.22 -3.89 20.36
N MET A 439 7.17 -3.00 20.05
CA MET A 439 6.89 -1.57 19.87
C MET A 439 5.93 -1.29 18.69
N LEU A 440 6.10 -1.96 17.55
CA LEU A 440 5.28 -1.79 16.35
C LEU A 440 3.82 -2.18 16.58
N ILE A 441 3.57 -3.28 17.27
CA ILE A 441 2.21 -3.85 17.43
C ILE A 441 1.54 -3.44 18.75
N LYS A 442 2.21 -2.69 19.63
CA LYS A 442 1.76 -2.37 21.00
C LYS A 442 0.31 -1.88 21.10
N THR A 443 -0.17 -1.14 20.10
CA THR A 443 -1.53 -0.58 20.05
C THR A 443 -2.60 -1.59 19.60
N LEU A 444 -2.23 -2.65 18.88
CA LEU A 444 -3.14 -3.67 18.33
C LEU A 444 -3.68 -4.61 19.42
N ASP A 445 -4.92 -5.08 19.27
CA ASP A 445 -5.57 -5.88 20.31
C ASP A 445 -5.20 -7.39 20.28
N LEU A 446 -4.49 -7.85 19.24
CA LEU A 446 -3.93 -9.20 19.11
C LEU A 446 -2.41 -9.25 19.36
N ASN A 447 -1.85 -8.22 20.00
CA ASN A 447 -0.41 -8.05 20.19
C ASN A 447 0.27 -9.22 20.94
N GLU A 448 -0.38 -9.77 21.99
CA GLU A 448 0.15 -10.91 22.76
C GLU A 448 0.28 -12.18 21.89
N SER A 449 -0.73 -12.51 21.07
CA SER A 449 -0.70 -13.66 20.17
C SER A 449 0.40 -13.53 19.12
N ILE A 450 0.54 -12.36 18.49
CA ILE A 450 1.61 -12.11 17.49
C ILE A 450 3.00 -12.30 18.13
N LEU A 451 3.19 -11.88 19.38
CA LEU A 451 4.45 -12.08 20.12
C LEU A 451 4.69 -13.54 20.49
N ASP A 452 3.65 -14.29 20.87
CA ASP A 452 3.80 -15.70 21.22
C ASP A 452 4.07 -16.59 20.00
N ASP A 453 3.42 -16.35 18.86
CA ASP A 453 3.77 -17.01 17.60
C ASP A 453 5.21 -16.66 17.13
N LEU A 454 5.66 -15.42 17.35
CA LEU A 454 7.06 -15.03 17.09
C LEU A 454 8.05 -15.74 18.05
N LYS A 455 7.68 -15.95 19.32
CA LYS A 455 8.47 -16.75 20.28
C LYS A 455 8.53 -18.21 19.84
N VAL A 456 7.41 -18.80 19.40
CA VAL A 456 7.36 -20.17 18.84
C VAL A 456 8.27 -20.30 17.61
N PHE A 457 8.21 -19.35 16.67
CA PHE A 457 9.11 -19.34 15.53
C PHE A 457 10.59 -19.25 15.94
N THR A 458 10.95 -18.30 16.80
CA THR A 458 12.35 -18.07 17.19
C THR A 458 12.95 -19.17 18.05
N GLN A 459 12.13 -19.91 18.83
CA GLN A 459 12.58 -20.99 19.70
C GLN A 459 12.52 -22.39 19.04
N ALA A 460 11.44 -22.70 18.32
CA ALA A 460 11.15 -24.06 17.83
C ALA A 460 11.00 -24.17 16.31
N ARG A 461 10.66 -23.07 15.60
CA ARG A 461 10.29 -23.03 14.16
C ARG A 461 9.12 -23.96 13.76
N ARG A 462 8.41 -24.50 14.74
CA ARG A 462 7.24 -25.37 14.59
C ARG A 462 6.28 -25.12 15.74
N ASP A 463 4.99 -25.21 15.46
CA ASP A 463 3.94 -25.25 16.48
C ASP A 463 3.99 -26.55 17.30
N PRO A 464 3.31 -26.62 18.47
CA PRO A 464 3.18 -27.84 19.26
C PRO A 464 2.66 -29.05 18.45
N ASP A 465 1.80 -28.80 17.44
CA ASP A 465 1.24 -29.81 16.54
C ASP A 465 2.23 -30.25 15.43
N GLY A 466 3.44 -29.68 15.40
CA GLY A 466 4.52 -30.04 14.48
C GLY A 466 4.54 -29.27 13.15
N THR A 467 3.50 -28.49 12.85
CA THR A 467 3.38 -27.63 11.67
C THR A 467 4.55 -26.64 11.59
N PRO A 468 5.26 -26.53 10.45
CA PRO A 468 6.28 -25.51 10.25
C PRO A 468 5.71 -24.09 10.33
N VAL A 469 6.38 -23.23 11.10
CA VAL A 469 6.09 -21.80 11.23
C VAL A 469 7.23 -21.02 10.58
N GLN A 470 6.92 -19.94 9.86
CA GLN A 470 7.90 -19.01 9.30
C GLN A 470 7.46 -17.58 9.62
N ALA A 471 8.32 -16.79 10.28
CA ALA A 471 8.06 -15.39 10.54
C ALA A 471 9.01 -14.48 9.74
N PHE A 472 8.49 -13.38 9.25
CA PHE A 472 9.17 -12.39 8.41
C PHE A 472 8.94 -10.99 8.96
N VAL A 473 9.95 -10.13 8.79
CA VAL A 473 9.87 -8.71 9.14
C VAL A 473 10.15 -7.84 7.92
N ALA A 474 9.45 -6.71 7.85
CA ALA A 474 9.74 -5.63 6.94
C ALA A 474 10.54 -4.55 7.67
N GLU A 475 11.62 -4.08 7.05
CA GLU A 475 12.62 -3.20 7.65
C GLU A 475 12.86 -1.99 6.74
N VAL A 476 12.94 -0.79 7.33
CA VAL A 476 13.26 0.47 6.64
C VAL A 476 14.25 1.25 7.51
N LEU A 477 15.46 1.49 7.01
CA LEU A 477 16.52 2.24 7.72
C LEU A 477 16.76 1.68 9.14
N ASP A 478 17.01 0.38 9.23
CA ASP A 478 17.26 -0.38 10.48
C ASP A 478 16.07 -0.39 11.48
N GLN A 479 14.88 0.08 11.08
CA GLN A 479 13.65 0.02 11.88
C GLN A 479 12.68 -1.02 11.34
N ILE A 480 12.11 -1.84 12.23
CA ILE A 480 11.04 -2.79 11.87
C ILE A 480 9.73 -2.03 11.68
N VAL A 481 9.16 -2.12 10.48
CA VAL A 481 7.92 -1.43 10.08
C VAL A 481 6.77 -2.39 9.79
N GLY A 482 7.04 -3.69 9.69
CA GLY A 482 6.03 -4.74 9.50
C GLY A 482 6.48 -6.10 10.03
N ILE A 483 5.53 -6.95 10.36
CA ILE A 483 5.71 -8.36 10.70
C ILE A 483 4.64 -9.20 10.00
N SER A 484 5.02 -10.40 9.58
CA SER A 484 4.09 -11.46 9.22
C SER A 484 4.53 -12.80 9.80
N VAL A 485 3.57 -13.62 10.22
CA VAL A 485 3.77 -15.02 10.56
C VAL A 485 2.92 -15.85 9.62
N ILE A 486 3.54 -16.83 8.97
CA ILE A 486 2.86 -17.81 8.12
C ILE A 486 3.10 -19.22 8.64
N LYS A 487 2.19 -20.12 8.30
CA LYS A 487 2.23 -21.55 8.65
C LYS A 487 2.02 -22.37 7.38
N ASN A 488 2.38 -23.64 7.36
CA ASN A 488 1.95 -24.52 6.26
C ASN A 488 0.43 -24.67 6.30
N GLU A 489 -0.24 -24.55 5.15
CA GLU A 489 -1.68 -24.87 5.07
C GLU A 489 -1.85 -26.40 5.05
N MET A 490 -2.69 -26.90 5.94
CA MET A 490 -2.89 -28.32 6.18
C MET A 490 -4.23 -28.81 5.60
N ASP A 491 -5.28 -28.00 5.71
CA ASP A 491 -6.66 -28.38 5.34
C ASP A 491 -6.99 -28.04 3.88
N MET A 492 -6.04 -28.29 2.98
CA MET A 492 -6.15 -28.00 1.55
C MET A 492 -7.37 -28.66 0.86
N GLU A 493 -7.82 -29.83 1.35
CA GLU A 493 -9.04 -30.50 0.86
C GLU A 493 -10.31 -29.76 1.29
N TYR A 494 -10.34 -29.18 2.50
CA TYR A 494 -11.44 -28.33 2.97
C TYR A 494 -11.54 -27.06 2.12
N ILE A 495 -10.43 -26.35 1.93
CA ILE A 495 -10.42 -25.12 1.14
C ILE A 495 -10.81 -25.41 -0.32
N ARG A 496 -10.30 -26.48 -0.94
CA ARG A 496 -10.68 -26.86 -2.31
C ARG A 496 -12.14 -27.28 -2.47
N SER A 497 -12.78 -27.79 -1.41
CA SER A 497 -14.19 -28.23 -1.47
C SER A 497 -15.20 -27.13 -1.13
N HIS A 498 -14.78 -26.06 -0.45
CA HIS A 498 -15.65 -24.95 -0.04
C HIS A 498 -15.45 -23.65 -0.82
N TYR A 499 -14.32 -23.51 -1.53
CA TYR A 499 -14.00 -22.31 -2.33
C TYR A 499 -13.60 -22.70 -3.76
N ASN A 500 -13.99 -21.89 -4.75
CA ASN A 500 -13.62 -22.08 -6.16
C ASN A 500 -12.14 -21.74 -6.42
N LEU A 501 -11.20 -22.51 -5.87
CA LEU A 501 -9.76 -22.25 -6.06
C LEU A 501 -9.33 -22.31 -7.54
N GLU A 502 -10.01 -23.13 -8.34
CA GLU A 502 -9.71 -23.35 -9.77
C GLU A 502 -10.06 -22.15 -10.67
N ASP A 503 -10.89 -21.20 -10.20
CA ASP A 503 -11.12 -19.92 -10.87
C ASP A 503 -9.92 -18.96 -10.72
N PHE A 504 -8.97 -19.25 -9.82
CA PHE A 504 -7.88 -18.35 -9.42
C PHE A 504 -6.46 -18.97 -9.44
N ILE A 505 -6.32 -20.30 -9.52
CA ILE A 505 -5.05 -21.04 -9.74
C ILE A 505 -5.36 -22.38 -10.42
N TYR A 506 -4.45 -22.87 -11.26
CA TYR A 506 -4.36 -24.27 -11.62
C TYR A 506 -3.79 -25.08 -10.44
N PHE A 507 -4.64 -25.36 -9.45
CA PHE A 507 -4.33 -26.07 -8.19
C PHE A 507 -3.31 -27.22 -8.35
N ASN A 508 -3.45 -28.06 -9.38
CA ASN A 508 -2.59 -29.23 -9.60
C ASN A 508 -1.13 -28.89 -10.01
N HIS A 509 -0.79 -27.61 -10.23
CA HIS A 509 0.57 -27.10 -10.43
C HIS A 509 1.20 -26.53 -9.15
N HIS A 510 0.54 -26.67 -8.01
CA HIS A 510 1.05 -26.34 -6.69
C HIS A 510 1.27 -27.61 -5.87
N GLN A 511 2.42 -27.70 -5.19
CA GLN A 511 2.68 -28.76 -4.22
C GLN A 511 2.10 -28.35 -2.85
N GLN A 512 1.71 -29.33 -2.03
CA GLN A 512 1.13 -29.07 -0.70
C GLN A 512 2.01 -28.12 0.15
N GLU A 513 3.33 -28.26 0.07
CA GLU A 513 4.28 -27.40 0.79
C GLU A 513 4.36 -25.94 0.27
N GLU A 514 3.90 -25.65 -0.95
CA GLU A 514 3.89 -24.29 -1.51
C GLU A 514 2.68 -23.45 -1.06
N HIS A 515 1.69 -24.06 -0.41
CA HIS A 515 0.55 -23.36 0.18
C HIS A 515 0.91 -22.87 1.58
N GLY A 516 0.70 -21.58 1.83
CA GLY A 516 0.97 -20.93 3.12
C GLY A 516 -0.28 -20.31 3.71
N HIS A 517 -0.57 -20.62 4.96
CA HIS A 517 -1.59 -19.92 5.75
C HIS A 517 -0.98 -18.63 6.30
N LEU A 518 -1.58 -17.48 5.99
CA LEU A 518 -1.19 -16.17 6.53
C LEU A 518 -1.83 -15.99 7.91
N TYR A 519 -1.10 -16.35 8.96
CA TYR A 519 -1.66 -16.39 10.32
C TYR A 519 -1.69 -15.00 10.97
N HIS A 520 -0.57 -14.27 10.87
CA HIS A 520 -0.47 -12.87 11.31
C HIS A 520 0.09 -11.98 10.18
N PHE A 521 -0.45 -10.77 10.07
CA PHE A 521 0.09 -9.72 9.23
C PHE A 521 -0.18 -8.36 9.86
N ALA A 522 0.89 -7.59 10.12
CA ALA A 522 0.81 -6.20 10.57
C ALA A 522 1.87 -5.37 9.84
N LEU A 523 1.46 -4.22 9.32
CA LEU A 523 2.33 -3.30 8.59
C LEU A 523 1.95 -1.86 8.97
N ASN A 524 2.94 -1.03 9.29
CA ASN A 524 2.73 0.38 9.60
C ASN A 524 2.04 1.09 8.40
N PRO A 525 0.91 1.80 8.61
CA PRO A 525 0.14 2.45 7.54
C PRO A 525 0.97 3.31 6.58
N ILE A 526 2.06 3.93 7.07
CA ILE A 526 3.02 4.72 6.29
C ILE A 526 3.60 3.95 5.07
N PHE A 527 3.65 2.62 5.16
CA PHE A 527 4.23 1.74 4.15
C PHE A 527 3.19 0.79 3.52
N HIS A 528 1.90 1.06 3.69
CA HIS A 528 0.84 0.13 3.26
C HIS A 528 0.81 -0.13 1.74
N HIS A 529 1.29 0.79 0.90
CA HIS A 529 1.49 0.56 -0.54
C HIS A 529 2.49 -0.57 -0.82
N TYR A 530 3.48 -0.80 0.05
CA TYR A 530 4.38 -1.96 -0.04
C TYR A 530 3.73 -3.29 0.39
N THR A 531 2.46 -3.34 0.82
CA THR A 531 1.78 -4.62 1.20
C THR A 531 1.92 -5.69 0.12
N LYS A 532 1.69 -5.33 -1.15
CA LYS A 532 1.84 -6.26 -2.29
C LYS A 532 3.27 -6.76 -2.46
N TYR A 533 4.27 -5.89 -2.24
CA TYR A 533 5.69 -6.27 -2.29
C TYR A 533 6.10 -7.15 -1.11
N PHE A 534 5.70 -6.79 0.11
CA PHE A 534 5.97 -7.56 1.33
C PHE A 534 5.44 -9.01 1.20
N LEU A 535 4.23 -9.17 0.65
CA LEU A 535 3.63 -10.49 0.43
C LEU A 535 4.28 -11.28 -0.73
N LYS A 536 4.73 -10.62 -1.82
CA LYS A 536 5.54 -11.28 -2.86
C LYS A 536 6.91 -11.72 -2.34
N GLU A 537 7.56 -10.91 -1.50
CA GLU A 537 8.81 -11.28 -0.83
C GLU A 537 8.63 -12.42 0.19
N ILE A 538 7.53 -12.43 0.95
CA ILE A 538 7.19 -13.58 1.81
C ILE A 538 7.02 -14.84 0.94
N LEU A 539 6.30 -14.77 -0.19
CA LEU A 539 6.17 -15.89 -1.13
C LEU A 539 7.54 -16.38 -1.64
N ARG A 540 8.47 -15.48 -1.99
CA ARG A 540 9.83 -15.80 -2.44
C ARG A 540 10.66 -16.46 -1.33
N LEU A 541 10.82 -15.78 -0.19
CA LEU A 541 11.67 -16.24 0.92
C LEU A 541 11.13 -17.50 1.63
N ALA A 542 9.81 -17.70 1.64
CA ALA A 542 9.19 -18.84 2.30
C ALA A 542 9.05 -20.10 1.43
N TYR A 543 9.44 -20.04 0.14
CA TYR A 543 9.19 -21.10 -0.85
C TYR A 543 7.69 -21.40 -1.06
N LYS A 544 6.87 -20.35 -1.08
CA LYS A 544 5.41 -20.42 -1.30
C LYS A 544 5.01 -19.84 -2.66
N SER A 545 3.85 -20.25 -3.16
CA SER A 545 3.23 -19.68 -4.38
C SER A 545 1.76 -19.27 -4.21
N CYS A 546 1.14 -19.61 -3.08
CA CYS A 546 -0.20 -19.17 -2.67
C CYS A 546 -0.22 -18.81 -1.18
N LEU A 547 -0.77 -17.65 -0.82
CA LEU A 547 -1.12 -17.30 0.56
C LEU A 547 -2.64 -17.30 0.77
N TYR A 548 -3.05 -17.86 1.90
CA TYR A 548 -4.44 -18.08 2.32
C TYR A 548 -4.73 -17.27 3.59
N TYR A 549 -5.76 -16.43 3.59
CA TYR A 549 -6.16 -15.63 4.75
C TYR A 549 -7.68 -15.74 4.98
N PRO A 550 -8.14 -16.39 6.06
CA PRO A 550 -9.56 -16.56 6.34
C PRO A 550 -10.15 -15.31 6.99
N ILE A 551 -11.10 -14.64 6.32
CA ILE A 551 -11.92 -13.60 6.96
C ILE A 551 -13.14 -14.27 7.59
N TYR A 552 -13.13 -14.39 8.91
CA TYR A 552 -14.32 -14.78 9.65
C TYR A 552 -15.30 -13.60 9.71
N PRO A 553 -16.59 -13.77 9.38
CA PRO A 553 -17.58 -12.70 9.52
C PRO A 553 -17.70 -12.31 11.00
N GLN A 554 -17.61 -11.02 11.29
CA GLN A 554 -17.77 -10.50 12.65
C GLN A 554 -19.20 -10.82 13.15
N SER A 555 -19.30 -11.40 14.34
CA SER A 555 -20.57 -11.85 14.91
C SER A 555 -21.40 -10.68 15.43
N VAL A 556 -22.32 -10.18 14.59
CA VAL A 556 -23.32 -9.19 14.99
C VAL A 556 -24.35 -9.84 15.92
N ASP A 557 -24.37 -9.39 17.18
CA ASP A 557 -25.35 -9.65 18.24
C ASP A 557 -26.01 -11.06 18.29
N GLY A 558 -25.32 -11.99 18.95
CA GLY A 558 -25.94 -13.05 19.76
C GLY A 558 -26.61 -14.23 19.03
N GLU A 559 -27.03 -14.10 17.78
CA GLU A 559 -27.58 -15.21 16.99
C GLU A 559 -26.50 -15.85 16.10
N VAL A 560 -26.04 -17.04 16.48
CA VAL A 560 -25.28 -17.92 15.57
C VAL A 560 -26.24 -18.48 14.50
N LYS A 561 -26.49 -17.67 13.47
CA LYS A 561 -27.06 -18.12 12.20
C LYS A 561 -25.90 -18.51 11.29
N GLU A 562 -25.86 -19.79 10.91
CA GLU A 562 -24.87 -20.32 9.96
C GLU A 562 -25.04 -19.69 8.57
N LYS A 563 -24.45 -18.51 8.39
CA LYS A 563 -24.20 -17.88 7.10
C LYS A 563 -22.71 -17.56 7.04
N VAL A 564 -21.94 -18.55 6.58
CA VAL A 564 -20.53 -18.41 6.25
C VAL A 564 -20.40 -17.56 4.98
N GLY A 565 -20.52 -16.24 5.16
CA GLY A 565 -19.98 -15.24 4.24
C GLY A 565 -18.58 -14.89 4.71
N SER A 566 -17.59 -15.62 4.20
CA SER A 566 -16.17 -15.44 4.51
C SER A 566 -15.43 -15.02 3.25
N ASP A 567 -15.17 -13.73 3.12
CA ASP A 567 -14.37 -13.19 2.02
C ASP A 567 -12.93 -13.72 2.10
N PHE A 568 -12.30 -13.91 0.94
CA PHE A 568 -11.02 -14.62 0.86
C PHE A 568 -9.97 -13.81 0.13
N ILE A 569 -9.10 -13.11 0.88
CA ILE A 569 -8.00 -12.33 0.30
C ILE A 569 -6.84 -13.27 -0.03
N LYS A 570 -6.91 -13.88 -1.21
CA LYS A 570 -5.85 -14.70 -1.79
C LYS A 570 -4.76 -13.81 -2.39
N TYR A 571 -3.49 -14.07 -2.03
CA TYR A 571 -2.34 -13.51 -2.74
C TYR A 571 -1.62 -14.59 -3.55
N HIS A 572 -1.26 -14.24 -4.78
CA HIS A 572 -0.57 -15.07 -5.76
C HIS A 572 0.59 -14.26 -6.38
N ARG A 573 1.56 -14.92 -7.03
CA ARG A 573 2.80 -14.23 -7.46
C ARG A 573 2.60 -13.24 -8.62
N SER A 574 1.55 -13.40 -9.43
CA SER A 574 1.19 -12.60 -10.61
C SER A 574 0.56 -11.23 -10.27
#